data_AF-A0A416FC48-F1
#
_entry.id   AF-A0A416FC48-F1
#
_cell.length_a   1.000
_cell.length_b   1.000
_cell.length_c   1.000
_cell.angle_alpha   90.00
_cell.angle_beta   90.00
_cell.angle_gamma   90.00
#
_symmetry.space_group_name_H-M   'P 1'
#
loop_
_entity.id
_entity.type
_entity.pdbx_description
1 polymer ?
#
loop_
_entity_poly.entity_id
_entity_poly.type
_entity_poly.pdbx_seq_one_letter_code
_entity_poly.pdbx_strand_id
1 'polypeptide(L)'
;MKSIPIYALTREQNLTNLTKLEYHLSEREKPLKFRTWELNSMKALVDQLEAHMEHVYRLRFFYSFQIPRLGKEFDLLQVKENQIVNIELKSGAVSEDAIRRQLIQNRYYLSVLGKPIKSYTYISSQNRLVRLTNHDHIADTDWKQLCEELQEKSPEYTGNLETLFQAEWYLISPLTQPERFLRKEYFLTAQQKDIERQILRRIRTERRGYYWFSGLPGTGKTLLLYDIAMKLSVRQKVCMIHCGTSGQKWKKLHERLLRMIWISDSQITEETKLDEYSAVLVDEAHLLSQDVLHRIVNLAGSRPVIFSSDDESPVSPEEADQSIKQELENLAEVWMFRLTNRIRTNAELSAFIQNMMHLPERKVTRHFPNVTVFYANNNQEAENLIQYAKEQGYQLLSEHMVTGKTPDCLAVMLDEQYFYDENKYLRSENHTVRKLFHQLNGAKEKLLLVVNNNFQLYDVLLDLL
;
A
#
# COMPACT_ATOMS: atom_id res chain seq x y z
N MET A 1 -8.87 -10.05 15.10
CA MET A 1 -8.45 -9.90 16.51
C MET A 1 -9.55 -9.30 17.41
N LYS A 2 -9.81 -9.92 18.57
CA LYS A 2 -10.66 -9.43 19.68
C LYS A 2 -9.84 -8.67 20.75
N SER A 3 -10.50 -7.81 21.53
CA SER A 3 -9.87 -7.12 22.67
C SER A 3 -9.69 -8.07 23.85
N ILE A 4 -8.63 -7.88 24.64
CA ILE A 4 -8.22 -8.77 25.74
C ILE A 4 -7.89 -7.99 27.02
N PRO A 5 -8.06 -8.60 28.21
CA PRO A 5 -7.78 -7.93 29.48
C PRO A 5 -6.27 -7.91 29.78
N ILE A 6 -5.62 -6.77 29.60
CA ILE A 6 -4.16 -6.64 29.84
C ILE A 6 -3.79 -6.89 31.30
N TYR A 7 -4.71 -6.62 32.23
CA TYR A 7 -4.55 -6.94 33.65
C TYR A 7 -4.22 -8.42 33.89
N ALA A 8 -4.89 -9.33 33.18
CA ALA A 8 -4.65 -10.76 33.30
C ALA A 8 -3.31 -11.16 32.67
N LEU A 9 -2.91 -10.48 31.60
CA LEU A 9 -1.63 -10.72 30.91
C LEU A 9 -0.42 -10.28 31.74
N THR A 10 -0.57 -9.29 32.62
CA THR A 10 0.52 -8.76 33.43
C THR A 10 0.74 -9.49 34.76
N ARG A 11 -0.11 -10.46 35.13
CA ARG A 11 0.10 -11.29 36.33
C ARG A 11 1.27 -12.25 36.17
N GLU A 12 1.63 -12.95 37.26
CA GLU A 12 2.76 -13.90 37.27
C GLU A 12 2.54 -15.08 36.32
N GLN A 13 3.25 -15.07 35.19
CA GLN A 13 3.28 -16.17 34.23
C GLN A 13 4.55 -16.11 33.37
N ASN A 14 4.96 -17.26 32.84
CA ASN A 14 6.07 -17.34 31.89
C ASN A 14 5.63 -16.93 30.46
N LEU A 15 6.60 -16.60 29.60
CA LEU A 15 6.32 -16.14 28.23
C LEU A 15 5.55 -17.17 27.39
N THR A 16 5.80 -18.47 27.59
CA THR A 16 5.12 -19.54 26.86
C THR A 16 3.63 -19.59 27.18
N ASN A 17 3.27 -19.50 28.46
CA ASN A 17 1.88 -19.47 28.90
C ASN A 17 1.19 -18.18 28.46
N LEU A 18 1.90 -17.06 28.54
CA LEU A 18 1.41 -15.76 28.07
C LEU A 18 1.07 -15.77 26.58
N THR A 19 1.95 -16.30 25.72
CA THR A 19 1.66 -16.45 24.28
C THR A 19 0.42 -17.29 24.03
N LYS A 20 0.25 -18.42 24.74
CA LYS A 20 -0.93 -19.28 24.60
C LYS A 20 -2.21 -18.57 25.02
N LEU A 21 -2.19 -17.91 26.18
CA LEU A 21 -3.33 -17.19 26.73
C LEU A 21 -3.74 -16.03 25.82
N GLU A 22 -2.79 -15.20 25.41
CA GLU A 22 -3.02 -14.09 24.49
C GLU A 22 -3.64 -14.58 23.18
N TYR A 23 -3.04 -15.58 22.54
CA TYR A 23 -3.50 -16.12 21.26
C TYR A 23 -4.93 -16.67 21.35
N HIS A 24 -5.24 -17.37 22.45
CA HIS A 24 -6.59 -17.89 22.68
C HIS A 24 -7.61 -16.76 22.90
N LEU A 25 -7.28 -15.75 23.70
CA LEU A 25 -8.21 -14.66 24.02
C LEU A 25 -8.43 -13.69 22.86
N SER A 26 -7.40 -13.44 22.04
CA SER A 26 -7.46 -12.46 20.96
C SER A 26 -7.97 -13.01 19.65
N GLU A 27 -8.00 -14.34 19.48
CA GLU A 27 -8.41 -15.01 18.23
C GLU A 27 -7.69 -14.42 17.00
N ARG A 28 -6.44 -14.00 17.16
CA ARG A 28 -5.60 -13.51 16.05
C ARG A 28 -5.17 -14.68 15.16
N GLU A 29 -4.82 -14.39 13.92
CA GLU A 29 -4.46 -15.41 12.92
C GLU A 29 -3.15 -16.15 13.25
N LYS A 30 -2.20 -15.47 13.90
CA LYS A 30 -0.86 -16.01 14.20
C LYS A 30 -0.44 -15.67 15.64
N PRO A 31 0.19 -16.59 16.38
CA PRO A 31 0.65 -16.34 17.74
C PRO A 31 1.64 -15.17 17.84
N LEU A 32 1.51 -14.35 18.90
CA LEU A 32 2.44 -13.27 19.17
C LEU A 32 3.73 -13.78 19.82
N LYS A 33 4.88 -13.29 19.34
CA LYS A 33 6.17 -13.48 19.99
C LYS A 33 6.46 -12.34 20.96
N PHE A 34 6.20 -12.56 22.25
CA PHE A 34 6.45 -11.58 23.29
C PHE A 34 7.94 -11.30 23.49
N ARG A 35 8.28 -10.02 23.73
CA ARG A 35 9.61 -9.62 24.23
C ARG A 35 9.51 -9.26 25.72
N THR A 36 10.53 -9.64 26.49
CA THR A 36 10.56 -9.40 27.94
C THR A 36 10.41 -7.92 28.30
N TRP A 37 11.02 -7.02 27.54
CA TRP A 37 10.94 -5.58 27.78
C TRP A 37 9.57 -4.97 27.45
N GLU A 38 8.83 -5.53 26.50
CA GLU A 38 7.43 -5.13 26.19
C GLU A 38 6.54 -5.52 27.36
N LEU A 39 6.66 -6.78 27.83
CA LEU A 39 5.91 -7.29 28.98
C LEU A 39 6.20 -6.46 30.24
N ASN A 40 7.46 -6.12 30.51
CA ASN A 40 7.82 -5.31 31.67
C ASN A 40 7.26 -3.88 31.57
N SER A 41 7.25 -3.28 30.37
CA SER A 41 6.65 -1.96 30.17
C SER A 41 5.14 -2.01 30.34
N MET A 42 4.48 -3.07 29.89
CA MET A 42 3.04 -3.29 30.10
C MET A 42 2.71 -3.53 31.58
N LYS A 43 3.52 -4.29 32.32
CA LYS A 43 3.40 -4.47 33.78
C LYS A 43 3.47 -3.13 34.50
N ALA A 44 4.51 -2.35 34.22
CA ALA A 44 4.70 -1.04 34.83
C ALA A 44 3.55 -0.06 34.49
N LEU A 45 2.95 -0.15 33.29
CA LEU A 45 1.75 0.63 32.96
C LEU A 45 0.57 0.19 33.84
N VAL A 46 0.33 -1.11 33.95
CA VAL A 46 -0.77 -1.65 34.76
C VAL A 46 -0.60 -1.27 36.24
N ASP A 47 0.61 -1.31 36.78
CA ASP A 47 0.89 -0.88 38.17
C ASP A 47 0.51 0.61 38.37
N GLN A 48 0.83 1.47 37.40
CA GLN A 48 0.43 2.88 37.44
C GLN A 48 -1.08 3.06 37.32
N LEU A 49 -1.76 2.25 36.51
CA LEU A 49 -3.22 2.27 36.45
C LEU A 49 -3.83 1.79 37.78
N GLU A 50 -3.34 0.72 38.39
CA GLU A 50 -3.86 0.22 39.67
C GLU A 50 -3.70 1.25 40.81
N ALA A 51 -2.64 2.06 40.77
CA ALA A 51 -2.44 3.14 41.72
C ALA A 51 -3.44 4.31 41.57
N HIS A 52 -4.10 4.45 40.41
CA HIS A 52 -4.95 5.61 40.09
C HIS A 52 -6.40 5.24 39.72
N MET A 53 -6.72 3.96 39.56
CA MET A 53 -8.09 3.47 39.29
C MET A 53 -8.34 2.08 39.89
N GLU A 54 -9.53 1.88 40.46
CA GLU A 54 -9.89 0.65 41.18
C GLU A 54 -10.17 -0.55 40.26
N HIS A 55 -10.80 -0.32 39.10
CA HIS A 55 -11.35 -1.38 38.26
C HIS A 55 -10.49 -1.68 37.01
N VAL A 56 -9.15 -1.69 37.13
CA VAL A 56 -8.23 -1.96 36.01
C VAL A 56 -8.54 -3.28 35.31
N TYR A 57 -8.93 -4.29 36.10
CA TYR A 57 -9.28 -5.63 35.61
C TYR A 57 -10.44 -5.66 34.59
N ARG A 58 -11.24 -4.59 34.49
CA ARG A 58 -12.32 -4.46 33.51
C ARG A 58 -11.85 -3.94 32.16
N LEU A 59 -10.68 -3.29 32.09
CA LEU A 59 -10.18 -2.71 30.85
C LEU A 59 -9.81 -3.79 29.84
N ARG A 60 -10.24 -3.61 28.60
CA ARG A 60 -9.87 -4.47 27.47
C ARG A 60 -9.18 -3.65 26.39
N PHE A 61 -8.15 -4.23 25.80
CA PHE A 61 -7.37 -3.61 24.74
C PHE A 61 -7.16 -4.57 23.58
N PHE A 62 -7.09 -4.04 22.37
CA PHE A 62 -6.43 -4.71 21.27
C PHE A 62 -4.93 -4.50 21.46
N TYR A 63 -4.23 -5.57 21.83
CA TYR A 63 -2.81 -5.55 22.16
C TYR A 63 -1.95 -5.97 20.97
N SER A 64 -0.92 -5.20 20.60
CA SER A 64 -0.03 -5.50 19.46
C SER A 64 -0.84 -5.82 18.19
N PHE A 65 -1.75 -4.90 17.84
CA PHE A 65 -2.60 -5.03 16.66
C PHE A 65 -1.87 -4.46 15.45
N GLN A 66 -1.69 -5.28 14.41
CA GLN A 66 -1.12 -4.86 13.14
C GLN A 66 -2.23 -4.67 12.10
N ILE A 67 -2.29 -3.50 11.46
CA ILE A 67 -3.19 -3.26 10.34
C ILE A 67 -2.78 -4.21 9.19
N PRO A 68 -3.69 -5.09 8.71
CA PRO A 68 -3.41 -5.97 7.60
C PRO A 68 -2.87 -5.19 6.38
N ARG A 69 -1.90 -5.77 5.67
CA ARG A 69 -1.26 -5.22 4.45
C ARG A 69 -0.41 -3.94 4.62
N LEU A 70 -0.70 -3.09 5.60
CA LEU A 70 0.06 -1.84 5.84
C LEU A 70 1.25 -2.03 6.78
N GLY A 71 1.20 -3.06 7.62
CA GLY A 71 2.28 -3.42 8.52
C GLY A 71 2.44 -2.51 9.74
N LYS A 72 1.59 -1.48 9.89
CA LYS A 72 1.57 -0.62 11.07
C LYS A 72 1.00 -1.38 12.27
N GLU A 73 1.75 -1.39 13.37
CA GLU A 73 1.35 -1.98 14.64
C GLU A 73 1.00 -0.91 15.69
N PHE A 74 0.01 -1.18 16.54
CA PHE A 74 -0.33 -0.41 17.74
C PHE A 74 -0.17 -1.29 18.97
N ASP A 75 0.54 -0.78 19.99
CA ASP A 75 0.82 -1.55 21.19
C ASP A 75 -0.45 -1.80 22.01
N LEU A 76 -1.20 -0.76 22.36
CA LEU A 76 -2.46 -0.87 23.09
C LEU A 76 -3.50 0.08 22.50
N LEU A 77 -4.61 -0.50 22.03
CA LEU A 77 -5.73 0.25 21.47
C LEU A 77 -7.02 -0.10 22.19
N GLN A 78 -7.70 0.91 22.74
CA GLN A 78 -9.09 0.79 23.21
C GLN A 78 -10.00 1.52 22.22
N VAL A 79 -10.98 0.82 21.67
CA VAL A 79 -11.96 1.39 20.74
C VAL A 79 -13.32 1.36 21.41
N LYS A 80 -13.91 2.54 21.61
CA LYS A 80 -15.27 2.74 22.11
C LYS A 80 -16.11 3.42 21.04
N GLU A 81 -17.42 3.54 21.26
CA GLU A 81 -18.28 4.30 20.32
C GLU A 81 -17.87 5.77 20.22
N ASN A 82 -17.54 6.42 21.35
CA ASN A 82 -17.29 7.86 21.38
C ASN A 82 -15.83 8.25 21.22
N GLN A 83 -14.88 7.34 21.44
CA GLN A 83 -13.46 7.65 21.33
C GLN A 83 -12.58 6.42 21.09
N ILE A 84 -11.34 6.71 20.73
CA ILE A 84 -10.25 5.73 20.65
C ILE A 84 -9.13 6.20 21.57
N VAL A 85 -8.62 5.30 22.42
CA VAL A 85 -7.42 5.53 23.23
C VAL A 85 -6.30 4.66 22.68
N ASN A 86 -5.25 5.29 22.15
CA ASN A 86 -4.03 4.65 21.67
C ASN A 86 -2.89 4.91 22.66
N ILE A 87 -2.27 3.85 23.19
CA ILE A 87 -1.15 3.93 24.12
C ILE A 87 0.03 3.16 23.51
N GLU A 88 1.14 3.85 23.28
CA GLU A 88 2.41 3.28 22.84
C GLU A 88 3.33 3.05 24.06
N LEU A 89 4.08 1.93 24.06
CA LEU A 89 4.97 1.52 25.13
C LEU A 89 6.43 1.68 24.70
N LYS A 90 7.23 2.38 25.50
CA LYS A 90 8.68 2.50 25.30
C LYS A 90 9.41 2.07 26.57
N SER A 91 10.38 1.17 26.41
CA SER A 91 11.23 0.73 27.52
C SER A 91 12.32 1.74 27.85
N GLY A 92 12.91 2.38 26.84
CA GLY A 92 14.00 3.34 26.96
C GLY A 92 13.61 4.77 26.56
N ALA A 93 14.51 5.73 26.81
CA ALA A 93 14.36 7.11 26.37
C ALA A 93 14.26 7.20 24.84
N VAL A 94 13.30 8.00 24.36
CA VAL A 94 13.07 8.27 22.94
C VAL A 94 12.92 9.78 22.77
N SER A 95 13.49 10.35 21.70
CA SER A 95 13.37 11.79 21.42
C SER A 95 11.90 12.19 21.24
N GLU A 96 11.51 13.37 21.73
CA GLU A 96 10.14 13.89 21.58
C GLU A 96 9.70 13.97 20.12
N ASP A 97 10.60 14.31 19.19
CA ASP A 97 10.31 14.30 17.75
C ASP A 97 9.94 12.91 17.20
N ALA A 98 10.56 11.85 17.71
CA ALA A 98 10.24 10.48 17.31
C ALA A 98 8.87 10.06 17.87
N ILE A 99 8.59 10.39 19.14
CA ILE A 99 7.27 10.15 19.75
C ILE A 99 6.19 10.91 18.98
N ARG A 100 6.42 12.20 18.72
CA ARG A 100 5.53 13.08 17.95
C ARG A 100 5.20 12.49 16.59
N ARG A 101 6.23 12.13 15.80
CA ARG A 101 6.04 11.53 14.48
C ARG A 101 5.24 10.23 14.55
N GLN A 102 5.52 9.37 15.54
CA GLN A 102 4.80 8.12 15.73
C GLN A 102 3.33 8.36 16.07
N LEU A 103 3.03 9.21 17.06
CA LEU A 103 1.66 9.47 17.48
C LEU A 103 0.82 10.19 16.42
N ILE A 104 1.40 11.14 15.67
CA ILE A 104 0.72 11.78 14.52
C ILE A 104 0.38 10.73 13.48
N GLN A 105 1.34 9.85 13.16
CA GLN A 105 1.11 8.77 12.21
C GLN A 105 0.01 7.80 12.70
N ASN A 106 0.02 7.42 13.98
CA ASN A 106 -1.00 6.57 14.58
C ASN A 106 -2.40 7.20 14.52
N ARG A 107 -2.53 8.44 14.97
CA ARG A 107 -3.78 9.21 14.91
C ARG A 107 -4.31 9.26 13.49
N TYR A 108 -3.41 9.44 12.53
CA TYR A 108 -3.77 9.48 11.14
C TYR A 108 -4.34 8.12 10.65
N TYR A 109 -3.75 6.98 11.01
CA TYR A 109 -4.34 5.65 10.73
C TYR A 109 -5.71 5.45 11.39
N LEU A 110 -5.85 5.87 12.64
CA LEU A 110 -7.08 5.68 13.41
C LEU A 110 -8.20 6.63 12.96
N SER A 111 -7.88 7.74 12.28
CA SER A 111 -8.84 8.76 11.86
C SER A 111 -9.92 8.24 10.91
N VAL A 112 -9.64 7.15 10.18
CA VAL A 112 -10.63 6.52 9.28
C VAL A 112 -11.87 6.02 10.03
N LEU A 113 -11.75 5.78 11.34
CA LEU A 113 -12.85 5.34 12.19
C LEU A 113 -13.81 6.48 12.54
N GLY A 114 -13.47 7.74 12.20
CA GLY A 114 -14.33 8.91 12.41
C GLY A 114 -14.56 9.26 13.88
N LYS A 115 -13.69 8.79 14.78
CA LYS A 115 -13.81 8.97 16.22
C LYS A 115 -12.72 9.92 16.75
N PRO A 116 -12.99 10.69 17.81
CA PRO A 116 -11.96 11.36 18.61
C PRO A 116 -10.87 10.38 19.04
N ILE A 117 -9.60 10.77 18.87
CA ILE A 117 -8.44 9.91 19.17
C ILE A 117 -7.56 10.55 20.24
N LYS A 118 -7.45 9.86 21.37
CA LYS A 118 -6.51 10.15 22.45
C LYS A 118 -5.25 9.32 22.24
N SER A 119 -4.09 9.96 22.23
CA SER A 119 -2.83 9.31 21.86
C SER A 119 -1.78 9.58 22.92
N TYR A 120 -1.27 8.50 23.51
CA TYR A 120 -0.31 8.50 24.59
C TYR A 120 0.95 7.71 24.24
N THR A 121 2.03 8.05 24.90
CA THR A 121 3.22 7.21 24.99
C THR A 121 3.65 7.11 26.44
N TYR A 122 3.82 5.89 26.93
CA TYR A 122 4.39 5.60 28.24
C TYR A 122 5.85 5.16 28.10
N ILE A 123 6.73 5.85 28.81
CA ILE A 123 8.18 5.58 28.83
C ILE A 123 8.53 5.00 30.20
N SER A 124 8.65 3.67 30.28
CA SER A 124 8.75 2.95 31.56
C SER A 124 10.05 3.23 32.32
N SER A 125 11.18 3.41 31.64
CA SER A 125 12.46 3.79 32.27
C SER A 125 12.45 5.14 32.99
N GLN A 126 11.53 6.04 32.62
CA GLN A 126 11.42 7.38 33.21
C GLN A 126 10.14 7.53 34.05
N ASN A 127 9.30 6.49 34.10
CA ASN A 127 7.92 6.57 34.58
C ASN A 127 7.17 7.81 34.05
N ARG A 128 7.39 8.13 32.77
CA ARG A 128 6.91 9.37 32.13
C ARG A 128 5.77 9.04 31.18
N LEU A 129 4.66 9.75 31.32
CA LEU A 129 3.52 9.67 30.41
C LEU A 129 3.41 10.98 29.61
N VAL A 130 3.32 10.85 28.29
CA VAL A 130 3.14 11.99 27.39
C VAL A 130 1.94 11.76 26.48
N ARG A 131 1.31 12.84 26.03
CA ARG A 131 0.19 12.82 25.09
C ARG A 131 0.43 13.70 23.87
N LEU A 132 -0.24 13.37 22.77
CA LEU A 132 -0.33 14.22 21.59
C LEU A 132 -1.53 15.17 21.73
N THR A 133 -1.26 16.47 21.75
CA THR A 133 -2.30 17.52 21.81
C THR A 133 -3.07 17.63 20.48
N ASN A 134 -4.14 18.42 20.46
CA ASN A 134 -4.93 18.69 19.24
C ASN A 134 -4.16 19.49 18.18
N HIS A 135 -3.13 20.23 18.59
CA HIS A 135 -2.24 20.99 17.70
C HIS A 135 -0.97 20.21 17.35
N ASP A 136 -1.00 18.88 17.50
CA ASP A 136 0.10 17.97 17.18
C ASP A 136 1.41 18.24 17.93
N HIS A 137 1.34 18.82 19.13
CA HIS A 137 2.49 18.94 20.05
C HIS A 137 2.48 17.83 21.10
N ILE A 138 3.66 17.40 21.54
CA ILE A 138 3.81 16.52 22.69
C ILE A 138 3.70 17.35 23.96
N ALA A 139 2.93 16.86 24.93
CA ALA A 139 2.83 17.45 26.25
C ALA A 139 2.91 16.34 27.31
N ASP A 140 3.58 16.63 28.42
CA ASP A 140 3.47 15.79 29.62
C ASP A 140 2.02 15.77 30.12
N THR A 141 1.65 14.66 30.73
CA THR A 141 0.30 14.41 31.24
C THR A 141 0.39 13.53 32.48
N ASP A 142 -0.65 13.55 33.29
CA ASP A 142 -0.73 12.71 34.49
C ASP A 142 -1.55 11.43 34.26
N TRP A 143 -1.43 10.51 35.20
CA TRP A 143 -2.14 9.23 35.22
C TRP A 143 -3.64 9.40 35.39
N LYS A 144 -4.07 10.42 36.14
CA LYS A 144 -5.48 10.71 36.38
C LYS A 144 -6.21 10.98 35.07
N GLN A 145 -5.63 11.82 34.20
CA GLN A 145 -6.17 12.12 32.89
C GLN A 145 -6.31 10.86 32.01
N LEU A 146 -5.29 9.99 32.00
CA LEU A 146 -5.36 8.73 31.24
C LEU A 146 -6.45 7.80 31.80
N CYS A 147 -6.53 7.64 33.13
CA CYS A 147 -7.55 6.83 33.78
C CYS A 147 -8.96 7.33 33.50
N GLU A 148 -9.20 8.64 33.54
CA GLU A 148 -10.49 9.25 33.20
C GLU A 148 -10.92 8.91 31.76
N GLU A 149 -10.01 9.01 30.78
CA GLU A 149 -10.30 8.65 29.39
C GLU A 149 -10.55 7.14 29.23
N LEU A 150 -9.73 6.28 29.86
CA LEU A 150 -9.94 4.83 29.84
C LEU A 150 -11.25 4.41 30.51
N GLN A 151 -11.75 5.18 31.47
CA GLN A 151 -13.02 4.95 32.18
C GLN A 151 -14.24 5.63 31.55
N GLU A 152 -14.07 6.36 30.44
CA GLU A 152 -15.19 7.03 29.76
C GLU A 152 -16.33 6.02 29.51
N LYS A 153 -17.54 6.37 29.98
CA LYS A 153 -18.73 5.54 29.87
C LYS A 153 -19.26 5.55 28.43
N SER A 154 -18.70 4.69 27.60
CA SER A 154 -19.11 4.44 26.23
C SER A 154 -18.95 2.95 25.92
N PRO A 155 -19.86 2.33 25.15
CA PRO A 155 -19.75 0.92 24.79
C PRO A 155 -18.40 0.60 24.14
N GLU A 156 -17.74 -0.46 24.60
CA GLU A 156 -16.52 -0.97 23.98
C GLU A 156 -16.86 -1.72 22.69
N TYR A 157 -16.01 -1.59 21.68
CA TYR A 157 -16.12 -2.40 20.47
C TYR A 157 -15.74 -3.85 20.76
N THR A 158 -16.67 -4.77 20.55
CA THR A 158 -16.51 -6.22 20.84
C THR A 158 -16.31 -7.08 19.59
N GLY A 159 -16.39 -6.48 18.40
CA GLY A 159 -16.18 -7.17 17.13
C GLY A 159 -14.71 -7.48 16.84
N ASN A 160 -14.46 -8.09 15.68
CA ASN A 160 -13.11 -8.26 15.16
C ASN A 160 -12.57 -6.89 14.74
N LEU A 161 -11.44 -6.44 15.30
CA LEU A 161 -10.86 -5.14 14.97
C LEU A 161 -10.47 -5.03 13.49
N GLU A 162 -10.02 -6.11 12.86
CA GLU A 162 -9.56 -6.11 11.48
C GLU A 162 -10.65 -5.66 10.50
N THR A 163 -11.93 -5.90 10.83
CA THR A 163 -13.05 -5.47 9.99
C THR A 163 -13.23 -3.95 9.98
N LEU A 164 -12.68 -3.24 10.96
CA LEU A 164 -12.65 -1.78 10.99
C LEU A 164 -11.51 -1.19 10.16
N PHE A 165 -10.60 -2.01 9.63
CA PHE A 165 -9.41 -1.57 8.89
C PHE A 165 -9.39 -2.19 7.48
N GLN A 166 -10.35 -1.78 6.66
CA GLN A 166 -10.43 -2.17 5.26
C GLN A 166 -9.30 -1.55 4.43
N ALA A 167 -8.62 -2.34 3.60
CA ALA A 167 -7.45 -1.89 2.83
C ALA A 167 -7.78 -0.72 1.90
N GLU A 168 -9.01 -0.70 1.39
CA GLU A 168 -9.57 0.29 0.48
C GLU A 168 -9.56 1.69 1.09
N TRP A 169 -9.66 1.79 2.43
CA TRP A 169 -9.67 3.07 3.13
C TRP A 169 -8.28 3.73 3.15
N TYR A 170 -7.23 2.93 2.97
CA TYR A 170 -5.82 3.33 3.02
C TYR A 170 -5.17 3.42 1.63
N LEU A 171 -5.79 2.81 0.63
CA LEU A 171 -5.33 2.79 -0.76
C LEU A 171 -5.70 4.07 -1.50
N ILE A 172 -5.04 5.16 -1.12
CA ILE A 172 -5.26 6.45 -1.77
C ILE A 172 -4.38 6.59 -2.99
N SER A 173 -5.01 6.94 -4.11
CA SER A 173 -4.28 7.37 -5.31
C SER A 173 -4.44 8.89 -5.46
N PRO A 174 -3.33 9.63 -5.71
CA PRO A 174 -3.41 11.05 -6.00
C PRO A 174 -4.32 11.33 -7.21
N LEU A 175 -4.36 10.40 -8.18
CA LEU A 175 -5.10 10.54 -9.43
C LEU A 175 -6.61 10.37 -9.28
N THR A 176 -7.06 9.46 -8.40
CA THR A 176 -8.49 9.15 -8.22
C THR A 176 -9.10 9.81 -7.00
N GLN A 177 -8.28 10.14 -5.99
CA GLN A 177 -8.69 10.74 -4.73
C GLN A 177 -7.80 11.95 -4.36
N PRO A 178 -7.74 12.99 -5.22
CA PRO A 178 -6.82 14.12 -5.06
C PRO A 178 -7.05 14.89 -3.76
N GLU A 179 -8.30 15.07 -3.30
CA GLU A 179 -8.59 15.82 -2.07
C GLU A 179 -8.02 15.13 -0.83
N ARG A 180 -8.18 13.80 -0.75
CA ARG A 180 -7.60 13.01 0.35
C ARG A 180 -6.08 13.09 0.28
N PHE A 181 -5.50 12.91 -0.91
CA PHE A 181 -4.06 13.06 -1.11
C PHE A 181 -3.53 14.43 -0.62
N LEU A 182 -4.18 15.53 -1.01
CA LEU A 182 -3.79 16.89 -0.60
C LEU A 182 -3.88 17.11 0.92
N ARG A 183 -4.87 16.49 1.58
CA ARG A 183 -4.99 16.49 3.06
C ARG A 183 -4.01 15.54 3.76
N LYS A 184 -3.09 14.92 3.01
CA LYS A 184 -2.16 13.87 3.48
C LYS A 184 -2.87 12.64 4.07
N GLU A 185 -4.04 12.40 3.48
CA GLU A 185 -4.93 11.24 3.39
C GLU A 185 -4.34 9.85 3.17
N TYR A 186 -3.01 9.66 3.15
CA TYR A 186 -2.40 8.46 2.62
C TYR A 186 -1.19 7.98 3.42
N PHE A 187 -0.77 6.74 3.15
CA PHE A 187 0.37 6.13 3.80
C PHE A 187 1.38 5.62 2.79
N LEU A 188 2.65 5.86 3.09
CA LEU A 188 3.77 5.15 2.50
C LEU A 188 4.15 3.99 3.43
N THR A 189 4.39 2.81 2.84
CA THR A 189 4.96 1.66 3.54
C THR A 189 6.36 1.97 4.07
N ALA A 190 6.86 1.15 4.99
CA ALA A 190 8.22 1.33 5.52
C ALA A 190 9.28 1.34 4.40
N GLN A 191 9.14 0.47 3.39
CA GLN A 191 10.01 0.42 2.21
C GLN A 191 9.91 1.72 1.39
N GLN A 192 8.70 2.18 1.09
CA GLN A 192 8.50 3.43 0.34
C GLN A 192 9.10 4.64 1.08
N LYS A 193 8.90 4.76 2.41
CA LYS A 193 9.52 5.82 3.21
C LYS A 193 11.03 5.74 3.25
N ASP A 194 11.60 4.54 3.15
CA ASP A 194 13.05 4.38 3.09
C ASP A 194 13.61 4.86 1.74
N ILE A 195 13.02 4.39 0.64
CA ILE A 195 13.35 4.84 -0.73
C ILE A 195 13.22 6.37 -0.84
N GLU A 196 12.09 6.91 -0.38
CA GLU A 196 11.83 8.36 -0.36
C GLU A 196 12.92 9.14 0.39
N ARG A 197 13.29 8.69 1.60
CA ARG A 197 14.36 9.31 2.40
C ARG A 197 15.71 9.23 1.69
N GLN A 198 16.05 8.11 1.08
CA GLN A 198 17.30 7.93 0.34
C GLN A 198 17.40 8.89 -0.85
N ILE A 199 16.34 8.96 -1.67
CA ILE A 199 16.25 9.86 -2.82
C ILE A 199 16.35 11.33 -2.38
N LEU A 200 15.50 11.77 -1.43
CA LEU A 200 15.49 13.15 -0.97
C LEU A 200 16.81 13.59 -0.33
N ARG A 201 17.47 12.69 0.42
CA ARG A 201 18.76 12.98 1.03
C ARG A 201 19.82 13.25 -0.04
N ARG A 202 19.90 12.41 -1.08
CA ARG A 202 20.85 12.55 -2.18
C ARG A 202 20.59 13.79 -3.03
N ILE A 203 19.34 14.04 -3.38
CA ILE A 203 18.96 15.26 -4.11
C ILE A 203 19.35 16.51 -3.32
N ARG A 204 19.18 16.50 -1.98
CA ARG A 204 19.57 17.63 -1.13
C ARG A 204 21.08 17.87 -1.12
N THR A 205 21.89 16.82 -1.17
CA THR A 205 23.36 16.93 -1.13
C THR A 205 23.98 17.20 -2.50
N GLU A 206 23.52 16.50 -3.52
CA GLU A 206 24.15 16.48 -4.86
C GLU A 206 23.43 17.39 -5.86
N ARG A 207 22.13 17.65 -5.67
CA ARG A 207 21.26 18.41 -6.59
C ARG A 207 21.23 17.91 -8.03
N ARG A 208 21.57 16.63 -8.24
CA ARG A 208 21.63 15.94 -9.53
C ARG A 208 21.36 14.44 -9.37
N GLY A 209 21.43 13.71 -10.48
CA GLY A 209 21.41 12.24 -10.52
C GLY A 209 20.09 11.67 -11.01
N TYR A 210 20.16 10.40 -11.42
CA TYR A 210 19.02 9.63 -11.89
C TYR A 210 18.59 8.66 -10.78
N TYR A 211 17.28 8.61 -10.53
CA TYR A 211 16.68 7.73 -9.54
C TYR A 211 15.56 6.97 -10.22
N TRP A 212 15.52 5.66 -10.02
CA TRP A 212 14.49 4.84 -10.63
C TRP A 212 13.98 3.83 -9.61
N PHE A 213 12.68 3.84 -9.39
CA PHE A 213 12.04 2.79 -8.60
C PHE A 213 11.02 2.02 -9.44
N SER A 214 11.20 0.70 -9.48
CA SER A 214 10.33 -0.23 -10.19
C SER A 214 9.57 -1.12 -9.22
N GLY A 215 8.47 -1.70 -9.68
CA GLY A 215 7.72 -2.67 -8.89
C GLY A 215 6.46 -3.09 -9.61
N LEU A 216 5.91 -4.24 -9.24
CA LEU A 216 4.71 -4.77 -9.88
C LEU A 216 3.52 -3.78 -9.74
N PRO A 217 2.48 -3.88 -10.60
CA PRO A 217 1.33 -3.00 -10.46
C PRO A 217 0.66 -3.15 -9.09
N GLY A 218 0.19 -2.04 -8.51
CA GLY A 218 -0.41 -2.01 -7.17
C GLY A 218 0.57 -1.90 -5.98
N THR A 219 1.87 -1.67 -6.24
CA THR A 219 2.91 -1.38 -5.23
C THR A 219 2.96 0.07 -4.75
N GLY A 220 2.09 0.95 -5.26
CA GLY A 220 1.98 2.35 -4.82
C GLY A 220 3.06 3.30 -5.37
N LYS A 221 3.64 2.99 -6.55
CA LYS A 221 4.64 3.82 -7.24
C LYS A 221 4.21 5.26 -7.46
N THR A 222 3.06 5.47 -8.08
CA THR A 222 2.51 6.82 -8.32
C THR A 222 2.36 7.59 -7.00
N LEU A 223 1.87 6.95 -5.94
CA LEU A 223 1.73 7.60 -4.63
C LEU A 223 3.10 8.05 -4.07
N LEU A 224 4.11 7.20 -4.16
CA LEU A 224 5.48 7.52 -3.75
C LEU A 224 6.07 8.67 -4.59
N LEU A 225 5.91 8.62 -5.92
CA LEU A 225 6.42 9.64 -6.83
C LEU A 225 5.82 11.02 -6.51
N TYR A 226 4.50 11.06 -6.30
CA TYR A 226 3.77 12.28 -5.94
C TYR A 226 4.15 12.81 -4.55
N ASP A 227 4.34 11.95 -3.56
CA ASP A 227 4.81 12.37 -2.22
C ASP A 227 6.19 13.02 -2.30
N ILE A 228 7.13 12.43 -3.05
CA ILE A 228 8.45 13.00 -3.31
C ILE A 228 8.31 14.36 -4.01
N ALA A 229 7.47 14.44 -5.04
CA ALA A 229 7.24 15.69 -5.78
C ALA A 229 6.69 16.81 -4.88
N MET A 230 5.76 16.50 -3.97
CA MET A 230 5.25 17.47 -2.99
C MET A 230 6.36 17.97 -2.06
N LYS A 231 7.26 17.09 -1.61
CA LYS A 231 8.38 17.45 -0.74
C LYS A 231 9.43 18.31 -1.44
N LEU A 232 9.69 18.04 -2.72
CA LEU A 232 10.60 18.84 -3.55
C LEU A 232 9.99 20.19 -3.93
N SER A 233 8.67 20.26 -4.12
CA SER A 233 7.96 21.48 -4.55
C SER A 233 7.63 22.49 -3.43
N VAL A 234 8.09 22.24 -2.19
CA VAL A 234 7.86 23.14 -1.05
C VAL A 234 8.42 24.55 -1.26
N ARG A 235 9.46 24.71 -2.09
CA ARG A 235 10.07 26.03 -2.38
C ARG A 235 10.36 26.28 -3.86
N GLN A 236 10.47 25.24 -4.67
CA GLN A 236 10.87 25.34 -6.07
C GLN A 236 9.85 24.64 -6.97
N LYS A 237 9.87 24.95 -8.27
CA LYS A 237 9.01 24.28 -9.24
C LYS A 237 9.61 22.94 -9.63
N VAL A 238 8.78 21.89 -9.66
CA VAL A 238 9.13 20.57 -10.21
C VAL A 238 8.28 20.28 -11.44
N CYS A 239 8.80 19.47 -12.35
CA CYS A 239 8.04 18.97 -13.50
C CYS A 239 7.63 17.52 -13.27
N MET A 240 6.36 17.23 -13.45
CA MET A 240 5.81 15.89 -13.45
C MET A 240 5.40 15.51 -14.88
N ILE A 241 6.01 14.46 -15.40
CA ILE A 241 5.72 13.89 -16.71
C ILE A 241 4.86 12.65 -16.50
N HIS A 242 3.74 12.57 -17.22
CA HIS A 242 2.86 11.41 -17.22
C HIS A 242 2.89 10.70 -18.56
N CYS A 243 3.21 9.41 -18.55
CA CYS A 243 3.30 8.58 -19.74
C CYS A 243 1.99 7.81 -19.99
N GLY A 244 1.60 7.68 -21.26
CA GLY A 244 0.46 6.84 -21.69
C GLY A 244 -0.95 7.29 -21.27
N THR A 245 -1.09 8.46 -20.64
CA THR A 245 -2.37 8.97 -20.11
C THR A 245 -2.98 10.08 -20.96
N SER A 246 -4.25 9.94 -21.31
CA SER A 246 -5.08 10.98 -21.93
C SER A 246 -5.56 12.02 -20.90
N GLY A 247 -4.66 12.94 -20.54
CA GLY A 247 -4.90 14.37 -20.29
C GLY A 247 -5.94 14.91 -19.27
N GLN A 248 -6.77 14.12 -18.57
CA GLN A 248 -7.88 14.70 -17.78
C GLN A 248 -7.85 14.45 -16.26
N LYS A 249 -7.04 13.52 -15.75
CA LYS A 249 -7.11 13.11 -14.34
C LYS A 249 -6.43 14.07 -13.34
N TRP A 250 -5.60 15.02 -13.80
CA TRP A 250 -4.76 15.84 -12.91
C TRP A 250 -5.24 17.28 -12.72
N LYS A 251 -6.31 17.71 -13.42
CA LYS A 251 -6.73 19.12 -13.45
C LYS A 251 -6.91 19.71 -12.03
N LYS A 252 -7.51 18.94 -11.12
CA LYS A 252 -7.69 19.34 -9.71
C LYS A 252 -6.38 19.47 -8.93
N LEU A 253 -5.42 18.57 -9.16
CA LEU A 253 -4.11 18.65 -8.51
C LEU A 253 -3.32 19.84 -9.04
N HIS A 254 -3.42 20.10 -10.34
CA HIS A 254 -2.80 21.25 -10.99
C HIS A 254 -3.28 22.59 -10.40
N GLU A 255 -4.58 22.74 -10.16
CA GLU A 255 -5.17 23.95 -9.55
C GLU A 255 -4.66 24.19 -8.11
N ARG A 256 -4.33 23.13 -7.36
CA ARG A 256 -3.92 23.22 -5.95
C ARG A 256 -2.40 23.23 -5.76
N LEU A 257 -1.65 22.58 -6.64
CA LEU A 257 -0.20 22.40 -6.52
C LEU A 257 0.54 23.27 -7.55
N LEU A 258 0.50 24.59 -7.36
CA LEU A 258 1.02 25.60 -8.31
C LEU A 258 2.52 25.49 -8.62
N ARG A 259 3.29 24.77 -7.80
CA ARG A 259 4.73 24.52 -8.00
C ARG A 259 5.01 23.15 -8.64
N MET A 260 3.98 22.40 -8.98
CA MET A 260 4.08 21.17 -9.77
C MET A 260 3.53 21.46 -11.15
N ILE A 261 4.42 21.47 -12.15
CA ILE A 261 4.04 21.60 -13.56
C ILE A 261 3.84 20.20 -14.12
N TRP A 262 2.79 20.02 -14.92
CA TRP A 262 2.39 18.72 -15.46
C TRP A 262 2.54 18.74 -16.97
N ILE A 263 3.18 17.72 -17.52
CA ILE A 263 3.40 17.56 -18.96
C ILE A 263 3.09 16.11 -19.32
N SER A 264 2.40 15.86 -20.43
CA SER A 264 2.34 14.51 -21.00
C SER A 264 3.63 14.21 -21.75
N ASP A 265 4.09 12.97 -21.72
CA ASP A 265 5.12 12.43 -22.62
C ASP A 265 4.97 12.91 -24.08
N SER A 266 3.76 12.90 -24.64
CA SER A 266 3.45 13.36 -25.99
C SER A 266 3.72 14.85 -26.26
N GLN A 267 3.85 15.66 -25.20
CA GLN A 267 4.12 17.10 -25.27
C GLN A 267 5.62 17.43 -25.11
N ILE A 268 6.46 16.43 -24.87
CA ILE A 268 7.91 16.63 -24.73
C ILE A 268 8.51 16.77 -26.13
N THR A 269 9.00 17.97 -26.43
CA THR A 269 9.63 18.33 -27.71
C THR A 269 11.04 18.88 -27.46
N GLU A 270 11.83 19.19 -28.51
CA GLU A 270 13.16 19.82 -28.35
C GLU A 270 13.09 21.17 -27.62
N GLU A 271 11.94 21.85 -27.67
CA GLU A 271 11.77 23.17 -27.08
C GLU A 271 11.37 23.13 -25.59
N THR A 272 11.10 21.94 -25.05
CA THR A 272 10.65 21.79 -23.66
C THR A 272 11.79 22.11 -22.69
N LYS A 273 11.60 23.14 -21.84
CA LYS A 273 12.63 23.60 -20.90
C LYS A 273 12.59 22.86 -19.55
N LEU A 274 13.05 21.61 -19.53
CA LEU A 274 13.05 20.80 -18.31
C LEU A 274 14.10 21.26 -17.28
N ASP A 275 15.16 21.92 -17.72
CA ASP A 275 16.23 22.48 -16.91
C ASP A 275 15.81 23.65 -16.00
N GLU A 276 14.67 24.31 -16.27
CA GLU A 276 14.12 25.36 -15.41
C GLU A 276 13.60 24.80 -14.07
N TYR A 277 13.24 23.51 -14.01
CA TYR A 277 12.66 22.87 -12.83
C TYR A 277 13.71 22.30 -11.89
N SER A 278 13.48 22.38 -10.58
CA SER A 278 14.43 21.84 -9.58
C SER A 278 14.55 20.32 -9.61
N ALA A 279 13.55 19.63 -10.15
CA ALA A 279 13.54 18.19 -10.39
C ALA A 279 12.52 17.84 -11.48
N VAL A 280 12.78 16.75 -12.19
CA VAL A 280 11.85 16.12 -13.15
C VAL A 280 11.43 14.77 -12.58
N LEU A 281 10.14 14.49 -12.58
CA LEU A 281 9.56 13.23 -12.13
C LEU A 281 8.77 12.63 -13.28
N VAL A 282 8.97 11.34 -13.57
CA VAL A 282 8.37 10.65 -14.70
C VAL A 282 7.59 9.46 -14.18
N ASP A 283 6.26 9.52 -14.32
CA ASP A 283 5.35 8.44 -13.91
C ASP A 283 5.08 7.48 -15.07
N GLU A 284 5.09 6.18 -14.78
CA GLU A 284 4.89 5.12 -15.77
C GLU A 284 5.92 5.15 -16.91
N ALA A 285 7.19 5.37 -16.57
CA ALA A 285 8.29 5.51 -17.52
C ALA A 285 8.43 4.33 -18.50
N HIS A 286 7.99 3.12 -18.14
CA HIS A 286 7.94 1.94 -19.02
C HIS A 286 7.06 2.12 -20.28
N LEU A 287 6.23 3.17 -20.34
CA LEU A 287 5.41 3.53 -21.49
C LEU A 287 6.07 4.55 -22.43
N LEU A 288 7.26 5.07 -22.09
CA LEU A 288 8.01 5.98 -22.96
C LEU A 288 8.48 5.27 -24.24
N SER A 289 8.75 6.05 -25.29
CA SER A 289 9.66 5.62 -26.34
C SER A 289 11.11 5.98 -25.97
N GLN A 290 12.08 5.30 -26.58
CA GLN A 290 13.51 5.59 -26.36
C GLN A 290 13.82 7.07 -26.68
N ASP A 291 13.28 7.59 -27.78
CA ASP A 291 13.48 8.99 -28.19
C ASP A 291 13.00 9.98 -27.12
N VAL A 292 11.82 9.73 -26.52
CA VAL A 292 11.30 10.61 -25.47
C VAL A 292 12.13 10.47 -24.18
N LEU A 293 12.59 9.27 -23.83
CA LEU A 293 13.47 9.08 -22.68
C LEU A 293 14.79 9.85 -22.84
N HIS A 294 15.48 9.69 -23.98
CA HIS A 294 16.72 10.42 -24.25
C HIS A 294 16.51 11.93 -24.25
N ARG A 295 15.39 12.38 -24.82
CA ARG A 295 15.00 13.79 -24.82
C ARG A 295 14.80 14.32 -23.40
N ILE A 296 14.09 13.60 -22.52
CA ILE A 296 13.91 13.99 -21.11
C ILE A 296 15.27 14.11 -20.42
N VAL A 297 16.14 13.12 -20.57
CA VAL A 297 17.48 13.08 -19.97
C VAL A 297 18.32 14.27 -20.45
N ASN A 298 18.33 14.55 -21.75
CA ASN A 298 19.09 15.66 -22.33
C ASN A 298 18.55 17.03 -21.85
N LEU A 299 17.23 17.23 -21.90
CA LEU A 299 16.60 18.52 -21.54
C LEU A 299 16.63 18.79 -20.04
N ALA A 300 16.66 17.76 -19.18
CA ALA A 300 16.82 17.93 -17.74
C ALA A 300 18.23 18.42 -17.36
N GLY A 301 19.23 18.19 -18.22
CA GLY A 301 20.62 18.55 -17.98
C GLY A 301 21.15 17.91 -16.71
N SER A 302 21.62 18.72 -15.75
CA SER A 302 22.11 18.21 -14.46
C SER A 302 21.02 18.08 -13.39
N ARG A 303 19.76 18.40 -13.70
CA ARG A 303 18.67 18.35 -12.71
C ARG A 303 18.38 16.89 -12.33
N PRO A 304 17.98 16.64 -11.07
CA PRO A 304 17.62 15.29 -10.68
C PRO A 304 16.38 14.82 -11.43
N VAL A 305 16.43 13.58 -11.94
CA VAL A 305 15.31 12.94 -12.64
C VAL A 305 14.90 11.67 -11.90
N ILE A 306 13.61 11.52 -11.62
CA ILE A 306 13.06 10.41 -10.85
C ILE A 306 12.05 9.66 -11.71
N PHE A 307 12.32 8.39 -12.01
CA PHE A 307 11.46 7.52 -12.80
C PHE A 307 10.70 6.55 -11.90
N SER A 308 9.41 6.37 -12.16
CA SER A 308 8.62 5.24 -11.68
C SER A 308 8.29 4.32 -12.86
N SER A 309 8.36 3.00 -12.69
CA SER A 309 7.97 2.06 -13.75
C SER A 309 7.35 0.78 -13.21
N ASP A 310 6.43 0.18 -13.96
CA ASP A 310 6.00 -1.18 -13.65
C ASP A 310 7.14 -2.18 -13.90
N ASP A 311 7.16 -3.24 -13.09
CA ASP A 311 7.98 -4.41 -13.32
C ASP A 311 7.19 -5.39 -14.20
N GLU A 312 7.54 -5.46 -15.47
CA GLU A 312 6.89 -6.32 -16.47
C GLU A 312 7.64 -7.64 -16.68
N SER A 313 8.56 -8.00 -15.77
CA SER A 313 9.30 -9.27 -15.86
C SER A 313 8.46 -10.54 -15.99
N PRO A 314 7.19 -10.62 -15.52
CA PRO A 314 6.36 -11.80 -15.76
C PRO A 314 5.89 -11.94 -17.21
N VAL A 315 5.85 -10.84 -17.97
CA VAL A 315 5.39 -10.81 -19.36
C VAL A 315 6.54 -11.24 -20.28
N SER A 316 6.21 -11.97 -21.35
CA SER A 316 7.19 -12.43 -22.34
C SER A 316 8.01 -11.25 -22.90
N PRO A 317 9.33 -11.38 -23.12
CA PRO A 317 10.14 -10.31 -23.71
C PRO A 317 9.71 -9.84 -25.11
N GLU A 318 8.97 -10.65 -25.87
CA GLU A 318 8.44 -10.22 -27.19
C GLU A 318 7.02 -9.61 -27.09
N GLU A 319 6.39 -9.67 -25.91
CA GLU A 319 5.14 -8.94 -25.58
C GLU A 319 5.45 -7.64 -24.81
N ALA A 320 6.49 -7.66 -23.97
CA ALA A 320 6.97 -6.52 -23.20
C ALA A 320 8.16 -5.87 -23.91
N ASP A 321 8.00 -4.64 -24.39
CA ASP A 321 9.12 -3.84 -24.88
C ASP A 321 10.10 -3.52 -23.74
N GLN A 322 11.19 -4.29 -23.65
CA GLN A 322 12.22 -4.13 -22.62
C GLN A 322 13.23 -3.02 -22.94
N SER A 323 13.12 -2.34 -24.09
CA SER A 323 14.06 -1.32 -24.52
C SER A 323 14.22 -0.21 -23.47
N ILE A 324 13.10 0.29 -22.95
CA ILE A 324 13.10 1.35 -21.93
C ILE A 324 13.74 0.92 -20.63
N LYS A 325 13.50 -0.33 -20.21
CA LYS A 325 14.11 -0.87 -19.01
C LYS A 325 15.63 -0.89 -19.15
N GLN A 326 16.13 -1.38 -20.27
CA GLN A 326 17.57 -1.42 -20.56
C GLN A 326 18.17 -0.02 -20.65
N GLU A 327 17.49 0.93 -21.29
CA GLU A 327 17.93 2.32 -21.35
C GLU A 327 18.02 2.96 -19.95
N LEU A 328 17.03 2.72 -19.10
CA LEU A 328 17.05 3.20 -17.71
C LEU A 328 18.19 2.58 -16.89
N GLU A 329 18.47 1.29 -17.07
CA GLU A 329 19.60 0.59 -16.43
C GLU A 329 20.96 1.14 -16.90
N ASN A 330 21.03 1.61 -18.15
CA ASN A 330 22.24 2.17 -18.76
C ASN A 330 22.48 3.65 -18.43
N LEU A 331 21.55 4.34 -17.76
CA LEU A 331 21.77 5.70 -17.31
C LEU A 331 22.95 5.77 -16.33
N ALA A 332 23.89 6.67 -16.62
CA ALA A 332 25.09 6.84 -15.81
C ALA A 332 24.75 7.14 -14.34
N GLU A 333 25.26 6.29 -13.42
CA GLU A 333 25.08 6.42 -11.97
C GLU A 333 23.61 6.41 -11.50
N VAL A 334 22.72 5.68 -12.20
CA VAL A 334 21.32 5.53 -11.79
C VAL A 334 21.17 4.77 -10.47
N TRP A 335 20.36 5.34 -9.55
CA TRP A 335 20.00 4.70 -8.29
C TRP A 335 18.72 3.90 -8.44
N MET A 336 18.82 2.58 -8.42
CA MET A 336 17.71 1.66 -8.61
C MET A 336 17.11 1.18 -7.30
N PHE A 337 15.78 1.16 -7.21
CA PHE A 337 15.04 0.62 -6.08
C PHE A 337 13.92 -0.30 -6.56
N ARG A 338 13.66 -1.39 -5.83
CA ARG A 338 12.54 -2.31 -6.14
C ARG A 338 11.51 -2.28 -5.03
N LEU A 339 10.27 -1.93 -5.38
CA LEU A 339 9.11 -2.06 -4.51
C LEU A 339 8.55 -3.47 -4.59
N THR A 340 8.47 -4.14 -3.45
CA THR A 340 8.07 -5.54 -3.35
C THR A 340 6.70 -5.71 -2.69
N ASN A 341 6.31 -4.76 -1.84
CA ASN A 341 5.07 -4.86 -1.09
C ASN A 341 3.89 -4.38 -1.92
N ARG A 342 3.01 -5.31 -2.32
CA ARG A 342 1.74 -4.97 -2.96
C ARG A 342 0.75 -4.50 -1.91
N ILE A 343 0.19 -3.32 -2.13
CA ILE A 343 -0.76 -2.69 -1.22
C ILE A 343 -2.18 -2.91 -1.76
N ARG A 344 -2.37 -2.83 -3.09
CA ARG A 344 -3.68 -2.82 -3.76
C ARG A 344 -4.28 -4.20 -4.01
N THR A 345 -3.45 -5.14 -4.43
CA THR A 345 -3.89 -6.46 -4.94
C THR A 345 -3.62 -7.53 -3.89
N ASN A 346 -4.55 -8.46 -3.68
CA ASN A 346 -4.32 -9.64 -2.86
C ASN A 346 -3.05 -10.39 -3.33
N ALA A 347 -2.19 -10.78 -2.39
CA ALA A 347 -0.95 -11.52 -2.66
C ALA A 347 -1.23 -12.82 -3.42
N GLU A 348 -2.36 -13.46 -3.12
CA GLU A 348 -2.88 -14.63 -3.83
C GLU A 348 -3.13 -14.34 -5.32
N LEU A 349 -4.01 -13.36 -5.63
CA LEU A 349 -4.31 -12.97 -7.01
C LEU A 349 -3.03 -12.58 -7.77
N SER A 350 -2.15 -11.84 -7.11
CA SER A 350 -0.86 -11.45 -7.67
C SER A 350 0.02 -12.65 -8.03
N ALA A 351 0.02 -13.69 -7.21
CA ALA A 351 0.78 -14.91 -7.46
C ALA A 351 0.15 -15.71 -8.61
N PHE A 352 -1.19 -15.79 -8.66
CA PHE A 352 -1.91 -16.41 -9.77
C PHE A 352 -1.60 -15.71 -11.10
N ILE A 353 -1.72 -14.38 -11.16
CA ILE A 353 -1.45 -13.61 -12.38
C ILE A 353 -0.01 -13.81 -12.83
N GLN A 354 0.97 -13.83 -11.92
CA GLN A 354 2.36 -14.10 -12.32
C GLN A 354 2.55 -15.50 -12.88
N ASN A 355 1.97 -16.52 -12.23
CA ASN A 355 2.02 -17.90 -12.72
C ASN A 355 1.28 -18.06 -14.06
N MET A 356 0.21 -17.30 -14.28
CA MET A 356 -0.52 -17.25 -15.55
C MET A 356 0.31 -16.58 -16.65
N MET A 357 1.13 -15.58 -16.35
CA MET A 357 1.96 -14.92 -17.38
C MET A 357 3.16 -15.78 -17.78
N HIS A 358 3.73 -16.52 -16.82
CA HIS A 358 4.85 -17.42 -17.04
C HIS A 358 4.70 -18.63 -16.13
N LEU A 359 4.44 -19.81 -16.72
CA LEU A 359 4.13 -21.00 -15.93
C LEU A 359 5.34 -21.45 -15.12
N PRO A 360 5.15 -21.85 -13.86
CA PRO A 360 6.25 -22.32 -13.03
C PRO A 360 6.83 -23.63 -13.57
N GLU A 361 8.14 -23.81 -13.45
CA GLU A 361 8.81 -25.04 -13.86
C GLU A 361 8.35 -26.28 -13.08
N ARG A 362 7.89 -26.09 -11.83
CA ARG A 362 7.40 -27.14 -10.94
C ARG A 362 5.98 -26.82 -10.53
N LYS A 363 5.10 -27.84 -10.46
CA LYS A 363 3.77 -27.68 -9.88
C LYS A 363 3.92 -27.16 -8.46
N VAL A 364 3.49 -25.92 -8.24
CA VAL A 364 3.43 -25.32 -6.92
C VAL A 364 2.02 -25.59 -6.39
N THR A 365 1.89 -26.35 -5.32
CA THR A 365 0.62 -26.51 -4.60
C THR A 365 0.32 -25.20 -3.88
N ARG A 366 -0.27 -24.25 -4.62
CA ARG A 366 -0.84 -23.01 -4.09
C ARG A 366 -2.34 -23.07 -4.34
N HIS A 367 -3.10 -22.66 -3.34
CA HIS A 367 -4.54 -22.59 -3.45
C HIS A 367 -4.94 -21.15 -3.78
N PHE A 368 -5.77 -20.98 -4.80
CA PHE A 368 -6.24 -19.67 -5.29
C PHE A 368 -7.77 -19.51 -5.11
N PRO A 369 -8.30 -19.43 -3.86
CA PRO A 369 -9.73 -19.41 -3.57
C PRO A 369 -10.50 -18.19 -4.14
N ASN A 370 -9.81 -17.11 -4.48
CA ASN A 370 -10.41 -15.90 -5.04
C ASN A 370 -10.28 -15.81 -6.58
N VAL A 371 -9.80 -16.88 -7.21
CA VAL A 371 -9.75 -17.02 -8.67
C VAL A 371 -10.78 -18.05 -9.12
N THR A 372 -11.54 -17.71 -10.14
CA THR A 372 -12.51 -18.61 -10.78
C THR A 372 -12.22 -18.67 -12.26
N VAL A 373 -12.21 -19.88 -12.83
CA VAL A 373 -11.99 -20.11 -14.27
C VAL A 373 -13.17 -20.91 -14.81
N PHE A 374 -13.85 -20.38 -15.83
CA PHE A 374 -14.93 -21.03 -16.54
C PHE A 374 -14.56 -21.28 -17.99
N TYR A 375 -15.09 -22.37 -18.55
CA TYR A 375 -15.01 -22.66 -19.98
C TYR A 375 -16.34 -22.34 -20.67
N ALA A 376 -16.27 -21.71 -21.83
CA ALA A 376 -17.41 -21.50 -22.72
C ALA A 376 -17.19 -22.25 -24.05
N ASN A 377 -18.17 -23.05 -24.47
CA ASN A 377 -18.08 -23.81 -25.72
C ASN A 377 -18.26 -22.94 -26.97
N ASN A 378 -18.85 -21.75 -26.83
CA ASN A 378 -19.11 -20.81 -27.90
C ASN A 378 -19.36 -19.40 -27.35
N ASN A 379 -19.43 -18.42 -28.25
CA ASN A 379 -19.65 -17.01 -27.91
C ASN A 379 -20.93 -16.77 -27.11
N GLN A 380 -22.02 -17.49 -27.39
CA GLN A 380 -23.28 -17.32 -26.66
C GLN A 380 -23.14 -17.76 -25.19
N GLU A 381 -22.44 -18.87 -24.95
CA GLU A 381 -22.13 -19.31 -23.58
C GLU A 381 -21.16 -18.36 -22.87
N ALA A 382 -20.16 -17.83 -23.59
CA ALA A 382 -19.25 -16.84 -23.03
C ALA A 382 -20.01 -15.60 -22.56
N GLU A 383 -20.93 -15.09 -23.37
CA GLU A 383 -21.83 -13.99 -23.00
C GLU A 383 -22.69 -14.32 -21.77
N ASN A 384 -23.24 -15.53 -21.70
CA ASN A 384 -24.03 -15.97 -20.53
C ASN A 384 -23.20 -16.00 -19.25
N LEU A 385 -21.96 -16.51 -19.30
CA LEU A 385 -21.06 -16.57 -18.15
C LEU A 385 -20.58 -15.18 -17.71
N ILE A 386 -20.36 -14.30 -18.68
CA ILE A 386 -20.05 -12.89 -18.42
C ILE A 386 -21.23 -12.17 -17.76
N GLN A 387 -22.45 -12.44 -18.22
CA GLN A 387 -23.67 -11.92 -17.61
C GLN A 387 -23.86 -12.45 -16.18
N TYR A 388 -23.61 -13.74 -15.94
CA TYR A 388 -23.55 -14.31 -14.60
C TYR A 388 -22.53 -13.59 -13.72
N ALA A 389 -21.31 -13.34 -14.23
CA ALA A 389 -20.28 -12.61 -13.47
C ALA A 389 -20.77 -11.21 -13.07
N LYS A 390 -21.44 -10.49 -13.97
CA LYS A 390 -22.05 -9.18 -13.65
C LYS A 390 -23.09 -9.28 -12.54
N GLU A 391 -23.96 -10.29 -12.59
CA GLU A 391 -24.97 -10.56 -11.56
C GLU A 391 -24.34 -10.90 -10.20
N GLN A 392 -23.15 -11.51 -10.20
CA GLN A 392 -22.34 -11.75 -8.99
C GLN A 392 -21.51 -10.53 -8.55
N GLY A 393 -21.65 -9.38 -9.21
CA GLY A 393 -20.97 -8.14 -8.86
C GLY A 393 -19.55 -7.98 -9.42
N TYR A 394 -19.14 -8.82 -10.38
CA TYR A 394 -17.90 -8.62 -11.13
C TYR A 394 -18.06 -7.49 -12.15
N GLN A 395 -17.02 -6.68 -12.30
CA GLN A 395 -16.95 -5.64 -13.32
C GLN A 395 -16.18 -6.15 -14.53
N LEU A 396 -16.65 -5.81 -15.74
CA LEU A 396 -16.03 -6.30 -16.96
C LEU A 396 -14.81 -5.49 -17.36
N LEU A 397 -13.81 -6.20 -17.89
CA LEU A 397 -12.59 -5.57 -18.39
C LEU A 397 -12.82 -4.47 -19.44
N SER A 398 -13.77 -4.68 -20.34
CA SER A 398 -14.12 -3.69 -21.38
C SER A 398 -14.73 -2.41 -20.78
N GLU A 399 -15.48 -2.52 -19.68
CA GLU A 399 -16.14 -1.40 -19.00
C GLU A 399 -15.17 -0.60 -18.12
N HIS A 400 -14.08 -1.23 -17.66
CA HIS A 400 -13.02 -0.57 -16.89
C HIS A 400 -12.23 0.49 -17.64
N MET A 401 -12.06 0.33 -18.95
CA MET A 401 -11.31 1.28 -19.77
C MET A 401 -11.97 2.68 -19.76
N VAL A 402 -13.28 2.75 -19.44
CA VAL A 402 -14.07 3.99 -19.44
C VAL A 402 -14.07 4.68 -18.07
N THR A 403 -14.11 3.93 -16.97
CA THR A 403 -14.39 4.51 -15.63
C THR A 403 -13.13 4.89 -14.85
N GLY A 404 -11.96 4.35 -15.22
CA GLY A 404 -10.68 4.65 -14.56
C GLY A 404 -10.60 4.26 -13.08
N LYS A 405 -11.58 3.50 -12.57
CA LYS A 405 -11.62 2.92 -11.23
C LYS A 405 -11.16 1.46 -11.30
N THR A 406 -10.35 1.04 -10.33
CA THR A 406 -9.91 -0.35 -10.18
C THR A 406 -11.03 -1.20 -9.57
N PRO A 407 -11.44 -2.32 -10.19
CA PRO A 407 -12.47 -3.21 -9.66
C PRO A 407 -12.03 -3.89 -8.38
N ASP A 408 -12.97 -4.10 -7.48
CA ASP A 408 -12.77 -5.05 -6.38
C ASP A 408 -12.86 -6.49 -6.92
N CYS A 409 -13.85 -6.77 -7.77
CA CYS A 409 -14.04 -8.04 -8.48
C CYS A 409 -13.96 -7.83 -10.01
N LEU A 410 -13.02 -8.51 -10.70
CA LEU A 410 -12.80 -8.35 -12.15
C LEU A 410 -13.16 -9.62 -12.93
N ALA A 411 -13.92 -9.47 -14.01
CA ALA A 411 -14.16 -10.55 -14.97
C ALA A 411 -13.47 -10.26 -16.32
N VAL A 412 -12.78 -11.27 -16.86
CA VAL A 412 -12.04 -11.19 -18.13
C VAL A 412 -12.40 -12.38 -19.02
N MET A 413 -12.59 -12.11 -20.31
CA MET A 413 -12.74 -13.14 -21.33
C MET A 413 -11.42 -13.35 -22.06
N LEU A 414 -11.01 -14.60 -22.22
CA LEU A 414 -9.82 -15.03 -22.97
C LEU A 414 -10.30 -15.95 -24.08
N ASP A 415 -9.99 -15.63 -25.32
CA ASP A 415 -10.40 -16.40 -26.51
C ASP A 415 -9.23 -17.24 -27.06
N GLU A 416 -9.41 -17.78 -28.26
CA GLU A 416 -8.44 -18.64 -28.96
C GLU A 416 -7.12 -17.94 -29.28
N GLN A 417 -7.07 -16.60 -29.27
CA GLN A 417 -5.85 -15.89 -29.62
C GLN A 417 -4.74 -16.05 -28.58
N TYR A 418 -5.07 -16.48 -27.35
CA TYR A 418 -4.14 -16.63 -26.24
C TYR A 418 -3.61 -18.07 -26.14
N PHE A 419 -2.30 -18.23 -26.03
CA PHE A 419 -1.66 -19.56 -25.93
C PHE A 419 -0.35 -19.47 -25.12
N TYR A 420 0.18 -20.61 -24.69
CA TYR A 420 1.52 -20.64 -24.08
C TYR A 420 2.56 -21.05 -25.14
N ASP A 421 3.68 -20.33 -25.18
CA ASP A 421 4.81 -20.69 -26.05
C ASP A 421 5.68 -21.82 -25.48
N GLU A 422 6.72 -22.22 -26.22
CA GLU A 422 7.67 -23.27 -25.82
C GLU A 422 8.44 -22.92 -24.52
N ASN A 423 8.60 -21.61 -24.26
CA ASN A 423 9.22 -21.08 -23.05
C ASN A 423 8.22 -20.88 -21.90
N LYS A 424 6.98 -21.35 -22.07
CA LYS A 424 5.88 -21.30 -21.10
C LYS A 424 5.39 -19.88 -20.75
N TYR A 425 5.66 -18.90 -21.60
CA TYR A 425 5.04 -17.59 -21.47
C TYR A 425 3.67 -17.57 -22.12
N LEU A 426 2.73 -16.86 -21.50
CA LEU A 426 1.47 -16.52 -22.15
C LEU A 426 1.75 -15.54 -23.30
N ARG A 427 1.23 -15.88 -24.47
CA ARG A 427 1.33 -15.15 -25.73
C ARG A 427 -0.05 -14.88 -26.30
N SER A 428 -0.09 -13.93 -27.21
CA SER A 428 -1.27 -13.66 -28.02
C SER A 428 -0.88 -13.39 -29.47
N GLU A 429 -1.74 -13.75 -30.43
CA GLU A 429 -1.50 -13.45 -31.85
C GLU A 429 -1.37 -11.93 -32.12
N ASN A 430 -2.05 -11.11 -31.33
CA ASN A 430 -2.13 -9.65 -31.50
C ASN A 430 -1.26 -8.85 -30.50
N HIS A 431 -0.31 -9.49 -29.82
CA HIS A 431 0.56 -8.85 -28.81
C HIS A 431 -0.19 -8.04 -27.73
N THR A 432 -1.27 -8.60 -27.19
CA THR A 432 -2.15 -8.01 -26.18
C THR A 432 -1.82 -8.45 -24.75
N VAL A 433 -0.88 -9.37 -24.52
CA VAL A 433 -0.61 -9.94 -23.18
C VAL A 433 -0.07 -8.88 -22.22
N ARG A 434 0.77 -7.94 -22.69
CA ARG A 434 1.24 -6.81 -21.87
C ARG A 434 0.07 -6.00 -21.32
N LYS A 435 -0.91 -5.69 -22.17
CA LYS A 435 -2.12 -4.95 -21.77
C LYS A 435 -2.98 -5.78 -20.81
N LEU A 436 -3.16 -7.07 -21.09
CA LEU A 436 -3.88 -8.01 -20.23
C LEU A 436 -3.23 -8.09 -18.83
N PHE A 437 -1.90 -8.12 -18.73
CA PHE A 437 -1.18 -8.13 -17.46
C PHE A 437 -1.55 -6.92 -16.59
N HIS A 438 -1.43 -5.71 -17.13
CA HIS A 438 -1.78 -4.48 -16.40
C HIS A 438 -3.23 -4.46 -15.93
N GLN A 439 -4.11 -4.95 -16.80
CA GLN A 439 -5.54 -5.07 -16.58
C GLN A 439 -5.89 -6.04 -15.45
N LEU A 440 -5.33 -7.26 -15.48
CA LEU A 440 -5.54 -8.28 -14.45
C LEU A 440 -5.05 -7.79 -13.08
N ASN A 441 -3.92 -7.10 -13.02
CA ASN A 441 -3.42 -6.50 -11.79
C ASN A 441 -4.27 -5.32 -11.27
N GLY A 442 -5.35 -4.95 -11.98
CA GLY A 442 -6.38 -4.03 -11.54
C GLY A 442 -7.34 -4.62 -10.50
N ALA A 443 -7.52 -5.94 -10.47
CA ALA A 443 -8.38 -6.63 -9.51
C ALA A 443 -7.83 -6.51 -8.07
N LYS A 444 -8.70 -6.29 -7.08
CA LYS A 444 -8.29 -6.20 -5.67
C LYS A 444 -8.61 -7.45 -4.85
N GLU A 445 -9.82 -7.99 -5.03
CA GLU A 445 -10.37 -9.06 -4.20
C GLU A 445 -10.55 -10.37 -4.97
N LYS A 446 -11.24 -10.33 -6.12
CA LYS A 446 -11.57 -11.55 -6.90
C LYS A 446 -11.29 -11.39 -8.38
N LEU A 447 -10.93 -12.49 -9.02
CA LEU A 447 -10.68 -12.59 -10.46
C LEU A 447 -11.50 -13.74 -11.05
N LEU A 448 -12.25 -13.47 -12.11
CA LEU A 448 -12.98 -14.46 -12.89
C LEU A 448 -12.49 -14.45 -14.34
N LEU A 449 -12.06 -15.60 -14.83
CA LEU A 449 -11.64 -15.81 -16.21
C LEU A 449 -12.68 -16.67 -16.94
N VAL A 450 -13.19 -16.19 -18.07
CA VAL A 450 -14.02 -16.96 -19.00
C VAL A 450 -13.17 -17.31 -20.21
N VAL A 451 -12.82 -18.58 -20.35
CA VAL A 451 -12.04 -19.08 -21.49
C VAL A 451 -13.01 -19.53 -22.58
N ASN A 452 -13.04 -18.79 -23.69
CA ASN A 452 -13.95 -18.99 -24.81
C ASN A 452 -13.29 -19.84 -25.90
N ASN A 453 -13.84 -21.03 -26.13
CA ASN A 453 -13.44 -21.97 -27.17
C ASN A 453 -11.94 -22.33 -27.21
N ASN A 454 -11.22 -22.18 -26.09
CA ASN A 454 -9.80 -22.45 -25.98
C ASN A 454 -9.50 -23.46 -24.86
N PHE A 455 -9.78 -24.74 -25.14
CA PHE A 455 -9.69 -25.80 -24.14
C PHE A 455 -8.26 -25.99 -23.60
N GLN A 456 -7.24 -25.81 -24.44
CA GLN A 456 -5.84 -25.95 -24.03
C GLN A 456 -5.45 -24.90 -22.98
N LEU A 457 -5.83 -23.63 -23.21
CA LEU A 457 -5.62 -22.58 -22.22
C LEU A 457 -6.40 -22.86 -20.93
N TYR A 458 -7.66 -23.29 -21.05
CA TYR A 458 -8.50 -23.64 -19.91
C TYR A 458 -7.89 -24.73 -19.03
N ASP A 459 -7.41 -25.81 -19.63
CA ASP A 459 -6.77 -26.94 -18.93
C ASP A 459 -5.56 -26.47 -18.13
N VAL A 460 -4.68 -25.67 -18.74
CA VAL A 460 -3.51 -25.10 -18.08
C VAL A 460 -3.90 -24.17 -16.93
N LEU A 461 -4.91 -23.31 -17.11
CA LEU A 461 -5.36 -22.40 -16.06
C LEU A 461 -6.01 -23.14 -14.88
N LEU A 462 -6.71 -24.24 -15.12
CA LEU A 462 -7.23 -25.10 -14.05
C LEU A 462 -6.09 -25.78 -13.28
N ASP A 463 -5.05 -26.23 -13.99
CA ASP A 463 -3.87 -26.86 -13.38
C ASP A 463 -3.08 -25.89 -12.47
N LEU A 464 -3.30 -24.57 -12.61
CA LEU A 464 -2.74 -23.54 -11.74
C LEU A 464 -3.56 -23.29 -10.46
N LEU A 465 -4.84 -23.65 -10.39
CA LEU A 465 -5.73 -23.39 -9.23
C LEU A 465 -5.44 -24.32 -8.04
#